data_AF-A0A8T1EHZ0-F1
#
_entry.id   AF-A0A8T1EHZ0-F1
#
_cell.length_a   1.000
_cell.length_b   1.000
_cell.length_c   1.000
_cell.angle_alpha   90.00
_cell.angle_beta   90.00
_cell.angle_gamma   90.00
#
_symmetry.space_group_name_H-M   'P 1'
#
loop_
_entity.id
_entity.type
_entity.pdbx_description
1 polymer ?
#
loop_
_entity_poly.entity_id
_entity_poly.type
_entity_poly.pdbx_seq_one_letter_code
_entity_poly.pdbx_strand_id
1 'polypeptide(L)'
;MPRCPGEVTARLALDWKIISQFALGCTKMASQLRTLKHTITEKQRVFDAHRAGRHDWLAVAASNDIPTTTTYNLVRRGRADDLPRGGARHIKMTPEAKACLEQYLDEDCTYTLNQLRTSFSSTVM
;
A
#
# COMPACT_ATOMS: atom_id res chain seq x y z
N MET A 1 15.67 -41.60 19.24
CA MET A 1 14.49 -40.99 18.59
C MET A 1 14.86 -39.56 18.19
N PRO A 2 15.19 -39.27 16.92
CA PRO A 2 15.44 -37.90 16.49
C PRO A 2 14.10 -37.17 16.32
N ARG A 3 14.01 -35.95 16.86
CA ARG A 3 12.84 -35.06 16.71
C ARG A 3 12.76 -34.57 15.27
N CYS A 4 11.55 -34.51 14.73
CA CYS A 4 11.26 -34.07 13.37
C CYS A 4 11.82 -32.66 13.08
N PRO A 5 12.43 -32.43 11.92
CA PRO A 5 13.04 -31.14 11.54
C PRO A 5 12.04 -30.03 11.16
N GLY A 6 10.74 -30.22 11.43
CA GLY A 6 9.68 -29.28 11.05
C GLY A 6 9.33 -28.21 12.09
N GLU A 7 9.81 -28.34 13.33
CA GLU A 7 9.37 -27.47 14.44
C GLU A 7 10.21 -26.19 14.58
N VAL A 8 11.48 -26.23 14.15
CA VAL A 8 12.41 -25.08 14.20
C VAL A 8 12.16 -24.12 13.02
N THR A 9 11.81 -24.66 11.86
CA THR A 9 11.51 -23.90 10.63
C THR A 9 10.20 -23.11 10.73
N ALA A 10 9.18 -23.66 11.41
CA ALA A 10 7.90 -22.97 11.62
C ALA A 10 8.03 -21.72 12.51
N ARG A 11 8.89 -21.77 13.54
CA ARG A 11 9.13 -20.66 14.47
C ARG A 11 9.89 -19.51 13.80
N LEU A 12 10.94 -19.82 13.05
CA LEU A 12 11.70 -18.83 12.26
C LEU A 12 10.85 -18.21 11.12
N ALA A 13 9.93 -18.98 10.53
CA ALA A 13 9.02 -18.46 9.51
C ALA A 13 7.94 -17.53 10.09
N LEU A 14 7.44 -17.80 11.31
CA LEU A 14 6.54 -16.87 12.02
C LEU A 14 7.28 -15.58 12.39
N ASP A 15 8.50 -15.70 12.92
CA ASP A 15 9.33 -14.54 13.30
C ASP A 15 9.63 -13.65 12.09
N TRP A 16 10.00 -14.25 10.93
CA TRP A 16 10.21 -13.49 9.69
C TRP A 16 8.94 -12.79 9.20
N LYS A 17 7.78 -13.44 9.30
CA LYS A 17 6.50 -12.85 8.87
C LYS A 17 6.06 -11.69 9.76
N ILE A 18 6.32 -11.79 11.07
CA ILE A 18 6.07 -10.72 12.05
C ILE A 18 7.04 -9.55 11.81
N ILE A 19 8.34 -9.83 11.65
CA ILE A 19 9.36 -8.81 11.35
C ILE A 19 9.05 -8.10 10.02
N SER A 20 8.62 -8.85 9.00
CA SER A 20 8.23 -8.29 7.70
C SER A 20 6.99 -7.39 7.80
N GLN A 21 5.94 -7.81 8.52
CA GLN A 21 4.75 -6.98 8.75
C GLN A 21 5.09 -5.71 9.56
N PHE A 22 5.95 -5.81 10.56
CA PHE A 22 6.38 -4.66 11.35
C PHE A 22 7.24 -3.70 10.53
N ALA A 23 8.15 -4.22 9.69
CA ALA A 23 8.95 -3.42 8.76
C ALA A 23 8.10 -2.74 7.67
N LEU A 24 7.08 -3.42 7.14
CA LEU A 24 6.09 -2.84 6.23
C LEU A 24 5.25 -1.75 6.92
N GLY A 25 4.88 -1.95 8.18
CA GLY A 25 4.21 -0.94 9.00
C GLY A 25 5.07 0.31 9.23
N CYS A 26 6.34 0.13 9.63
CA CYS A 26 7.30 1.21 9.88
C CYS A 26 7.63 2.01 8.60
N THR A 27 7.77 1.34 7.45
CA THR A 27 8.05 2.00 6.17
C THR A 27 6.83 2.77 5.64
N LYS A 28 5.61 2.28 5.88
CA LYS A 28 4.37 3.01 5.58
C LYS A 28 4.24 4.28 6.44
N MET A 29 4.51 4.20 7.75
CA MET A 29 4.54 5.38 8.63
C MET A 29 5.62 6.39 8.20
N ALA A 30 6.84 5.93 7.89
CA ALA A 30 7.95 6.81 7.51
C ALA A 30 7.81 7.45 6.12
N SER A 31 7.11 6.80 5.18
CA SER A 31 6.80 7.41 3.86
C SER A 31 5.71 8.47 3.96
N GLN A 32 4.73 8.30 4.86
CA GLN A 32 3.73 9.31 5.16
C GLN A 32 4.36 10.56 5.81
N LEU A 33 5.22 10.39 6.82
CA LEU A 33 5.87 11.50 7.52
C LEU A 33 6.72 12.42 6.61
N ARG A 34 7.23 11.92 5.48
CA ARG A 34 8.10 12.68 4.56
C ARG A 34 7.36 13.66 3.64
N THR A 35 6.02 13.67 3.65
CA THR A 35 5.20 14.54 2.78
C THR A 35 4.13 15.35 3.53
N LEU A 36 4.02 15.17 4.84
CA LEU A 36 2.97 15.76 5.65
C LEU A 36 3.44 17.04 6.32
N LYS A 37 3.05 18.17 5.74
CA LYS A 37 3.22 19.49 6.38
C LYS A 37 2.42 19.62 7.68
N HIS A 38 1.34 18.85 7.81
CA HIS A 38 0.47 18.82 8.99
C HIS A 38 0.19 17.37 9.36
N THR A 39 0.28 17.06 10.64
CA THR A 39 0.01 15.74 11.21
C THR A 39 -1.46 15.38 11.10
N ILE A 40 -1.75 14.08 11.13
CA ILE A 40 -3.13 13.57 11.13
C ILE A 40 -3.88 14.07 12.36
N THR A 41 -3.21 14.16 13.51
CA THR A 41 -3.79 14.66 14.77
C THR A 41 -4.26 16.11 14.67
N GLU A 42 -3.47 16.99 14.05
CA GLU A 42 -3.84 18.40 13.85
C GLU A 42 -5.07 18.53 12.94
N LYS A 43 -5.10 17.76 11.84
CA LYS A 43 -6.26 17.69 10.95
C LYS A 43 -7.49 17.14 11.66
N GLN A 44 -7.33 16.11 12.48
CA GLN A 44 -8.44 15.50 13.22
C GLN A 44 -9.09 16.50 14.18
N ARG A 45 -8.30 17.32 14.89
CA ARG A 45 -8.83 18.36 15.79
C ARG A 45 -9.73 19.37 15.06
N VAL A 46 -9.31 19.81 13.87
CA VAL A 46 -10.10 20.72 13.03
C VAL A 46 -11.37 20.04 12.54
N PHE A 47 -11.26 18.77 12.13
CA PHE A 47 -12.39 17.99 11.65
C PHE A 47 -13.43 17.72 12.75
N ASP A 48 -12.98 17.38 13.95
CA ASP A 48 -13.84 17.17 15.13
C ASP A 48 -14.54 18.47 15.54
N ALA A 49 -13.83 19.60 15.51
CA ALA A 49 -14.40 20.92 15.79
C ALA A 49 -15.54 21.26 14.82
N HIS A 50 -15.33 21.02 13.53
CA HIS A 50 -16.33 21.23 12.50
C HIS A 50 -17.51 20.26 12.65
N ARG A 51 -17.26 18.98 12.94
CA ARG A 51 -18.31 17.97 13.15
C ARG A 51 -19.17 18.27 14.39
N ALA A 52 -18.58 18.85 15.43
CA ALA A 52 -19.28 19.33 16.61
C ALA A 52 -20.09 20.63 16.35
N GLY A 53 -20.09 21.16 15.12
CA GLY A 53 -20.84 22.36 14.75
C GLY A 53 -20.31 23.65 15.37
N ARG A 54 -19.09 23.64 15.92
CA ARG A 54 -18.52 24.82 16.57
C ARG A 54 -18.13 25.85 15.51
N HIS A 55 -18.34 27.13 15.77
CA HIS A 55 -18.00 28.21 14.85
C HIS A 55 -16.50 28.57 14.85
N ASP A 56 -15.73 28.10 15.84
CA ASP A 56 -14.31 28.40 16.05
C ASP A 56 -13.34 27.42 15.33
N TRP A 57 -13.86 26.46 14.57
CA TRP A 57 -13.04 25.46 13.88
C TRP A 57 -11.97 26.05 12.93
N LEU A 58 -12.20 27.23 12.36
CA LEU A 58 -11.18 27.98 11.58
C LEU A 58 -10.07 28.55 12.47
N ALA A 59 -10.38 28.97 13.69
CA ALA A 59 -9.39 29.41 14.67
C ALA A 59 -8.53 28.23 15.15
N VAL A 60 -9.15 27.05 15.32
CA VAL A 60 -8.42 25.80 15.59
C VAL A 60 -7.47 25.48 14.43
N ALA A 61 -7.87 25.68 13.17
CA ALA A 61 -6.96 25.46 12.06
C ALA A 61 -5.78 26.45 12.05
N ALA A 62 -6.05 27.73 12.32
CA ALA A 62 -5.02 28.76 12.41
C ALA A 62 -4.01 28.46 13.54
N SER A 63 -4.46 27.94 14.68
CA SER A 63 -3.56 27.58 15.78
C SER A 63 -2.68 26.35 15.50
N ASN A 64 -2.99 25.57 14.46
CA ASN A 64 -2.18 24.44 14.00
C ASN A 64 -1.47 24.75 12.68
N ASP A 65 -1.37 26.05 12.32
CA ASP A 65 -0.75 26.54 11.08
C ASP A 65 -1.30 25.91 9.79
N ILE A 66 -2.54 25.41 9.83
CA ILE A 66 -3.18 24.79 8.66
C ILE A 66 -3.77 25.91 7.78
N PRO A 67 -3.35 26.03 6.50
CA PRO A 67 -3.89 27.03 5.60
C PRO A 67 -5.40 26.89 5.44
N THR A 68 -6.11 28.00 5.37
CA THR A 68 -7.57 28.05 5.20
C THR A 68 -8.07 27.20 4.03
N THR A 69 -7.35 27.18 2.91
CA THR A 69 -7.67 26.35 1.74
C THR A 69 -7.58 24.86 2.06
N THR A 70 -6.56 24.43 2.79
CA THR A 70 -6.40 23.05 3.28
C THR A 70 -7.52 22.69 4.26
N THR A 71 -7.91 23.61 5.13
CA THR A 71 -9.00 23.44 6.09
C THR A 71 -10.36 23.19 5.43
N TYR A 72 -10.72 23.99 4.42
CA TYR A 72 -11.93 23.74 3.63
C TYR A 72 -11.85 22.42 2.86
N ASN A 73 -10.68 22.10 2.29
CA ASN A 73 -10.48 20.83 1.58
C ASN A 73 -10.62 19.62 2.52
N LEU A 74 -10.14 19.73 3.75
CA LEU A 74 -10.25 18.71 4.79
C LEU A 74 -11.71 18.42 5.11
N VAL A 75 -12.48 19.47 5.42
CA VAL A 75 -13.92 19.36 5.69
C VAL A 75 -14.66 18.78 4.49
N ARG A 76 -14.41 19.30 3.29
CA ARG A 76 -15.03 18.81 2.04
C ARG A 76 -14.75 17.33 1.77
N ARG A 77 -13.53 16.86 2.09
CA ARG A 77 -13.13 15.45 1.92
C ARG A 77 -13.71 14.53 2.98
N GLY A 78 -14.15 15.07 4.12
CA GLY A 78 -14.79 14.32 5.20
C GLY A 78 -13.85 13.41 6.00
N ARG A 79 -12.53 13.59 5.90
CA ARG A 79 -11.54 12.70 6.54
C ARG A 79 -10.24 13.43 6.86
N ALA A 80 -9.61 13.09 7.98
CA ALA A 80 -8.29 13.59 8.37
C ALA A 80 -7.11 12.82 7.78
N ASP A 81 -7.35 11.58 7.36
CA ASP A 81 -6.31 10.69 6.84
C ASP A 81 -5.80 11.13 5.47
N ASP A 82 -4.48 11.08 5.32
CA ASP A 82 -3.82 11.23 4.04
C ASP A 82 -3.77 9.90 3.31
N LEU A 83 -4.51 9.84 2.19
CA LEU A 83 -4.44 8.68 1.31
C LEU A 83 -3.04 8.59 0.69
N PRO A 84 -2.54 7.36 0.44
CA PRO A 84 -1.33 7.18 -0.33
C PRO A 84 -1.49 7.89 -1.67
N ARG A 85 -0.42 8.61 -2.07
CA ARG A 85 -0.40 9.28 -3.35
C ARG A 85 -0.27 8.22 -4.46
N GLY A 86 -1.29 8.14 -5.31
CA GLY A 86 -1.36 7.14 -6.38
C GLY A 86 -1.85 5.77 -5.89
N GLY A 87 -1.80 4.77 -6.76
CA GLY A 87 -2.23 3.41 -6.48
C GLY A 87 -1.48 2.39 -7.33
N ALA A 88 -1.64 1.11 -7.03
CA ALA A 88 -1.08 0.04 -7.84
C ALA A 88 -1.63 0.14 -9.27
N ARG A 89 -0.73 0.07 -10.25
CA ARG A 89 -1.13 0.00 -11.66
C ARG A 89 -1.82 -1.35 -11.89
N HIS A 90 -2.77 -1.40 -12.83
CA HIS A 90 -3.36 -2.65 -13.29
C HIS A 90 -2.24 -3.63 -13.67
N ILE A 91 -2.18 -4.78 -13.01
CA ILE A 91 -1.20 -5.81 -13.28
C ILE A 91 -1.59 -6.47 -14.61
N LYS A 92 -0.89 -6.12 -15.69
CA LYS A 92 -1.12 -6.72 -17.01
C LYS A 92 -0.68 -8.18 -17.09
N MET A 93 0.23 -8.59 -16.22
CA MET A 93 0.82 -9.93 -16.20
C MET A 93 1.01 -10.39 -14.76
N THR A 94 0.32 -11.46 -14.37
CA THR A 94 0.49 -12.05 -13.04
C THR A 94 1.85 -12.74 -12.93
N PRO A 95 2.42 -12.89 -11.73
CA PRO A 95 3.70 -13.59 -11.58
C PRO A 95 3.62 -15.05 -12.05
N GLU A 96 2.46 -15.70 -11.90
CA GLU A 96 2.22 -17.06 -12.39
C GLU A 96 2.21 -17.11 -13.92
N ALA A 97 1.56 -16.14 -14.57
CA ALA A 97 1.56 -16.00 -16.03
C ALA A 97 2.97 -15.75 -16.58
N LYS A 98 3.78 -14.95 -15.86
CA LYS A 98 5.18 -14.70 -16.21
C LYS A 98 6.01 -15.99 -16.12
N ALA A 99 5.87 -16.76 -15.05
CA ALA A 99 6.58 -18.03 -14.88
C ALA A 99 6.23 -19.04 -16.00
N CYS A 100 4.96 -19.08 -16.42
CA CYS A 100 4.54 -19.93 -17.53
C CYS A 100 5.19 -19.50 -18.87
N LEU A 101 5.29 -18.20 -19.14
CA LEU A 101 6.01 -17.72 -20.33
C LEU A 101 7.52 -17.97 -20.26
N GLU A 102 8.11 -17.86 -19.07
CA GLU A 102 9.53 -18.19 -18.86
C GLU A 102 9.79 -19.67 -19.14
N GLN A 103 8.90 -20.57 -18.69
CA GLN A 103 9.00 -21.99 -19.00
C GLN A 103 8.95 -22.28 -20.51
N TYR A 104 8.04 -21.64 -21.26
CA TYR A 104 8.00 -21.82 -22.72
C TYR A 104 9.30 -21.38 -23.40
N LEU A 105 9.93 -20.31 -22.90
CA LEU A 105 11.21 -19.81 -23.43
C LEU A 105 12.40 -20.70 -23.05
N ASP A 106 12.36 -21.32 -21.87
CA ASP A 106 13.37 -22.28 -21.43
C ASP A 106 13.29 -23.59 -22.22
N GLU A 107 12.07 -24.00 -22.63
CA GLU A 107 11.84 -25.16 -23.49
C GLU A 107 12.29 -24.91 -24.94
N ASP A 108 11.92 -23.76 -25.52
CA ASP A 108 12.35 -23.34 -26.86
C ASP A 108 12.56 -21.83 -26.93
N CYS A 109 13.83 -21.43 -27.02
CA CYS A 109 14.23 -20.04 -27.09
C CYS A 109 13.99 -19.37 -28.45
N THR A 110 13.51 -20.11 -29.45
CA THR A 110 13.18 -19.58 -30.79
C THR A 110 11.76 -19.04 -30.89
N TYR A 111 10.94 -19.22 -29.84
CA TYR A 111 9.59 -18.72 -29.84
C TYR A 111 9.51 -17.20 -30.01
N THR A 112 8.72 -16.77 -30.99
CA THR A 112 8.35 -15.37 -31.16
C THR A 112 7.26 -14.96 -30.18
N LEU A 113 7.16 -13.65 -29.88
CA LEU A 113 6.11 -13.12 -29.01
C LEU A 113 4.69 -13.48 -29.46
N ASN A 114 4.44 -13.60 -30.78
CA ASN A 114 3.14 -14.02 -31.31
C ASN A 114 2.84 -15.49 -31.01
N GLN A 115 3.85 -16.35 -31.11
CA GLN A 115 3.70 -17.77 -30.76
C GLN A 115 3.48 -17.93 -29.26
N LEU A 116 4.26 -17.24 -28.42
CA LEU A 116 4.06 -17.22 -26.97
C LEU A 116 2.65 -16.75 -26.60
N ARG A 117 2.14 -15.69 -27.25
CA ARG A 117 0.78 -15.20 -27.02
C ARG A 117 -0.27 -16.24 -27.38
N THR A 118 -0.13 -16.93 -28.52
CA THR A 118 -1.07 -17.96 -28.96
C THR A 118 -1.03 -19.17 -28.03
N SER A 119 0.16 -19.70 -27.74
CA SER A 119 0.34 -20.85 -26.84
C SER A 119 -0.15 -20.54 -25.43
N PHE A 120 0.17 -19.36 -24.90
CA PHE A 120 -0.30 -18.92 -23.59
C PHE A 120 -1.81 -18.74 -23.56
N SER A 121 -2.42 -18.20 -24.62
CA SER A 121 -3.88 -18.03 -24.71
C SER A 121 -4.61 -19.37 -24.85
N SER A 122 -3.99 -20.38 -25.48
CA SER A 122 -4.57 -21.74 -25.58
C SER A 122 -4.40 -22.58 -24.31
N THR A 123 -3.47 -22.23 -23.43
CA THR A 123 -3.20 -22.97 -22.18
C THR A 123 -4.05 -22.45 -21.01
N VAL A 124 -4.48 -21.19 -21.07
CA VAL A 124 -5.26 -20.52 -20.00
C VAL A 124 -6.78 -20.53 -20.27
N MET A 125 -7.23 -20.95 -21.47
CA MET A 125 -8.63 -21.22 -21.81
C MET A 125 -8.91 -22.72 -21.85
#